data_AF-A0A1M3G8Y9-F1
#
_entry.id   AF-A0A1M3G8Y9-F1
#
_cell.length_a   1.000
_cell.length_b   1.000
_cell.length_c   1.000
_cell.angle_alpha   90.00
_cell.angle_beta   90.00
_cell.angle_gamma   90.00
#
_symmetry.space_group_name_H-M   'P 1'
#
loop_
_entity.id
_entity.type
_entity.pdbx_description
1 polymer ?
#
loop_
_entity_poly.entity_id
_entity_poly.type
_entity_poly.pdbx_seq_one_letter_code
_entity_poly.pdbx_strand_id
1 'polypeptide(L)'
;MKFWQLLDIFRDEKLLLVEVFSQKKWRSYLPIFYNIENVVKSQDRTILDGEIDDELLKEMCSKTSKSIYFSSRKNVIYSYKSEYADTEIQLLDAITKFSHDAIEEVFEKSEADVGGESK
;
A
#
# COMPACT_ATOMS: atom_id res chain seq x y z
N MET A 1 7.24 -1.49 -4.74
CA MET A 1 6.49 -0.37 -4.12
C MET A 1 7.48 0.50 -3.35
N LYS A 2 7.25 1.81 -3.23
CA LYS A 2 8.12 2.69 -2.45
C LYS A 2 7.77 2.67 -0.96
N PHE A 3 8.73 2.99 -0.09
CA PHE A 3 8.50 3.02 1.35
C PHE A 3 7.41 4.00 1.75
N TRP A 4 7.37 5.20 1.14
CA TRP A 4 6.32 6.17 1.44
C TRP A 4 4.92 5.67 1.03
N GLN A 5 4.80 4.93 -0.08
CA GLN A 5 3.53 4.37 -0.54
C GLN A 5 3.01 3.32 0.45
N LEU A 6 3.89 2.46 0.97
CA LEU A 6 3.55 1.51 2.02
C LEU A 6 3.00 2.23 3.26
N LEU A 7 3.66 3.30 3.68
CA LEU A 7 3.23 4.04 4.86
C LEU A 7 1.87 4.72 4.66
N ASP A 8 1.54 5.20 3.47
CA ASP A 8 0.23 5.79 3.22
C ASP A 8 -0.88 4.73 3.22
N ILE A 9 -0.67 3.59 2.55
CA ILE A 9 -1.62 2.47 2.52
C ILE A 9 -1.96 1.96 3.94
N PHE A 10 -0.95 1.88 4.81
CA PHE A 10 -1.05 1.33 6.17
C PHE A 10 -1.09 2.42 7.27
N ARG A 11 -1.38 3.67 6.94
CA ARG A 11 -1.29 4.81 7.87
C ARG A 11 -2.18 4.69 9.11
N ASP A 12 -3.31 3.99 8.97
CA ASP A 12 -4.31 3.67 10.00
C ASP A 12 -4.03 2.35 10.73
N GLU A 13 -3.08 1.53 10.24
CA GLU A 13 -2.68 0.24 10.82
C GLU A 13 -1.30 0.31 11.47
N LYS A 14 -1.03 1.36 12.26
CA LYS A 14 0.29 1.59 12.88
C LYS A 14 0.79 0.41 13.73
N LEU A 15 -0.12 -0.29 14.42
CA LEU A 15 0.25 -1.46 15.22
C LEU A 15 0.76 -2.61 14.35
N LEU A 16 0.16 -2.82 13.18
CA LEU A 16 0.61 -3.81 12.21
C LEU A 16 2.00 -3.45 11.67
N LEU A 17 2.22 -2.19 11.32
CA LEU A 17 3.55 -1.71 10.88
C LEU A 17 4.62 -2.00 11.94
N VAL A 18 4.34 -1.68 13.22
CA VAL A 18 5.26 -1.98 14.32
C VAL A 18 5.48 -3.47 14.50
N GLU A 19 4.42 -4.29 14.45
CA GLU A 19 4.52 -5.74 14.59
C GLU A 19 5.44 -6.34 13.53
N VAL A 20 5.22 -6.00 12.25
CA VAL A 20 6.01 -6.54 11.14
C VAL A 20 7.44 -6.00 11.17
N PHE A 21 7.64 -4.70 11.37
CA PHE A 21 8.98 -4.12 11.48
C PHE A 21 9.74 -4.56 12.73
N SER A 22 9.08 -5.09 13.76
CA SER A 22 9.77 -5.65 14.94
C SER A 22 10.38 -7.03 14.67
N GLN A 23 10.00 -7.69 13.57
CA GLN A 23 10.57 -8.98 13.21
C GLN A 23 12.04 -8.85 12.83
N LYS A 24 12.84 -9.89 13.15
CA LYS A 24 14.29 -9.89 12.95
C LYS A 24 14.69 -9.52 11.50
N LYS A 25 13.93 -9.99 10.50
CA LYS A 25 14.18 -9.73 9.08
C LYS A 25 13.89 -8.28 8.64
N TRP A 26 12.92 -7.62 9.25
CA TRP A 26 12.47 -6.26 8.87
C TRP A 26 12.90 -5.17 9.86
N ARG A 27 13.70 -5.53 10.86
CA ARG A 27 14.10 -4.64 11.96
C ARG A 27 14.82 -3.37 11.52
N SER A 28 15.44 -3.37 10.35
CA SER A 28 16.09 -2.19 9.76
C SER A 28 15.10 -1.04 9.45
N TYR A 29 13.83 -1.33 9.18
CA TYR A 29 12.82 -0.32 8.89
C TYR A 29 12.27 0.36 10.15
N LEU A 30 12.41 -0.28 11.33
CA LEU A 30 11.81 0.21 12.57
C LEU A 30 12.34 1.58 13.02
N PRO A 31 13.67 1.86 13.01
CA PRO A 31 14.17 3.21 13.33
C PRO A 31 13.70 4.27 12.34
N ILE A 32 13.58 3.90 11.05
CA ILE A 32 13.09 4.80 10.00
C ILE A 32 11.63 5.15 10.28
N PHE A 33 10.81 4.15 10.57
CA PHE A 33 9.40 4.32 10.90
C PHE A 33 9.19 5.24 12.12
N TYR A 34 9.93 5.04 13.21
CA TYR A 34 9.83 5.91 14.39
C TYR A 34 10.34 7.34 14.13
N ASN A 35 11.22 7.54 13.15
CA ASN A 35 11.77 8.84 12.78
C ASN A 35 11.10 9.43 11.53
N ILE A 36 9.95 8.89 11.09
CA ILE A 36 9.36 9.21 9.78
C ILE A 36 9.03 10.69 9.63
N GLU A 37 8.58 11.35 10.70
CA GLU A 37 8.27 12.79 10.66
C GLU A 37 9.48 13.64 10.27
N ASN A 38 10.67 13.27 10.77
CA ASN A 38 11.90 13.98 10.44
C ASN A 38 12.34 13.66 9.01
N VAL A 39 12.22 12.41 8.58
CA VAL A 39 12.50 11.97 7.20
C VAL A 39 11.64 12.74 6.19
N VAL A 40 10.35 12.91 6.49
CA VAL A 40 9.41 13.69 5.66
C VAL A 40 9.78 15.18 5.68
N LYS A 41 10.05 15.77 6.86
CA LYS A 41 10.44 17.19 6.99
C LYS A 41 11.74 17.50 6.25
N SER A 42 12.71 16.59 6.26
CA SER A 42 13.98 16.75 5.54
C SER A 42 13.87 16.39 4.05
N GLN A 43 12.71 15.91 3.59
CA GLN A 43 12.50 15.39 2.24
C GLN A 43 13.58 14.40 1.80
N ASP A 44 13.95 13.47 2.68
CA ASP A 44 14.96 12.47 2.36
C ASP A 44 14.40 11.46 1.34
N ARG A 45 14.57 11.78 0.05
CA ARG A 45 14.07 10.98 -1.07
C ARG A 45 14.75 9.62 -1.17
N THR A 46 15.98 9.48 -0.67
CA THR A 46 16.67 8.18 -0.65
C THR A 46 15.92 7.18 0.22
N ILE A 47 15.38 7.63 1.35
CA ILE A 47 14.55 6.79 2.22
C ILE A 47 13.13 6.67 1.68
N LEU A 48 12.50 7.80 1.33
CA LEU A 48 11.09 7.81 0.93
C LEU A 48 10.85 7.02 -0.36
N ASP A 49 11.63 7.30 -1.41
CA ASP A 49 11.55 6.59 -2.69
C ASP A 49 12.28 5.24 -2.69
N GLY A 50 12.86 4.83 -1.56
CA GLY A 50 13.46 3.51 -1.42
C GLY A 50 12.45 2.41 -1.72
N GLU A 51 12.82 1.46 -2.58
CA GLU A 51 11.98 0.30 -2.86
C GLU A 51 11.92 -0.61 -1.65
N ILE A 52 10.72 -1.07 -1.30
CA ILE A 52 10.53 -2.09 -0.28
C ILE A 52 10.66 -3.48 -0.89
N ASP A 53 11.08 -4.42 -0.06
CA ASP A 53 11.12 -5.84 -0.42
C ASP A 53 9.70 -6.38 -0.69
N ASP A 54 9.53 -7.13 -1.79
CA ASP A 54 8.25 -7.75 -2.14
C ASP A 54 7.76 -8.74 -1.06
N GLU A 55 8.67 -9.41 -0.35
CA GLU A 55 8.32 -10.30 0.76
C GLU A 55 7.75 -9.50 1.94
N LEU A 56 8.31 -8.32 2.24
CA LEU A 56 7.78 -7.42 3.26
C LEU A 56 6.36 -6.94 2.88
N LEU A 57 6.17 -6.55 1.62
CA LEU A 57 4.86 -6.12 1.13
C LEU A 57 3.82 -7.24 1.24
N LYS A 58 4.15 -8.44 0.78
CA LYS A 58 3.26 -9.62 0.89
C LYS A 58 2.92 -9.92 2.34
N GLU A 59 3.89 -9.83 3.24
CA GLU A 59 3.65 -10.08 4.65
C GLU A 59 2.71 -9.05 5.28
N MET A 60 2.92 -7.76 5.02
CA MET A 60 1.99 -6.71 5.46
C MET A 60 0.58 -6.96 4.93
N CYS A 61 0.46 -7.21 3.63
CA CYS A 61 -0.82 -7.47 2.97
C CYS A 61 -1.51 -8.75 3.47
N SER A 62 -0.76 -9.76 3.92
CA SER A 62 -1.33 -11.01 4.46
C SER A 62 -1.92 -10.86 5.86
N LYS A 63 -1.57 -9.78 6.58
CA LYS A 63 -1.95 -9.54 7.98
C LYS A 63 -3.05 -8.48 8.14
N THR A 64 -3.31 -7.69 7.11
CA THR A 64 -4.40 -6.70 7.09
C THR A 64 -5.71 -7.32 6.60
N SER A 65 -6.83 -6.73 7.01
CA SER A 65 -8.15 -7.02 6.44
C SER A 65 -8.58 -5.99 5.38
N LYS A 66 -7.67 -5.11 4.94
CA LYS A 66 -7.95 -4.13 3.89
C LYS A 66 -8.32 -4.81 2.57
N SER A 67 -9.34 -4.26 1.93
CA SER A 67 -9.77 -4.61 0.59
C SER A 67 -10.00 -3.35 -0.25
N ILE A 68 -10.00 -3.53 -1.56
CA ILE A 68 -10.43 -2.53 -2.52
C ILE A 68 -11.59 -3.10 -3.36
N TYR A 69 -12.31 -2.24 -4.06
CA TYR A 69 -13.42 -2.63 -4.90
C TYR A 69 -13.10 -2.33 -6.35
N PHE A 70 -13.15 -3.34 -7.21
CA PHE A 70 -12.90 -3.19 -8.65
C PHE A 70 -14.22 -3.12 -9.42
N SER A 71 -14.38 -2.05 -10.21
CA SER A 71 -15.47 -1.88 -11.15
C SER A 71 -15.01 -2.26 -12.56
N SER A 72 -15.37 -3.46 -13.02
CA SER A 72 -15.00 -3.94 -14.36
C SER A 72 -15.60 -3.10 -15.48
N ARG A 73 -16.75 -2.45 -15.23
CA ARG A 73 -17.43 -1.58 -16.19
C ARG A 73 -16.69 -0.26 -16.42
N LYS A 74 -16.17 0.34 -15.34
CA LYS A 74 -15.44 1.62 -15.38
C LYS A 74 -13.93 1.43 -15.52
N ASN A 75 -13.45 0.22 -15.26
CA ASN A 75 -12.04 -0.11 -15.15
C ASN A 75 -11.31 0.75 -14.11
N VAL A 76 -11.96 0.94 -12.96
CA VAL A 76 -11.49 1.76 -11.83
C VAL A 76 -11.50 0.88 -10.57
N ILE A 77 -10.55 1.13 -9.68
CA ILE A 77 -10.54 0.60 -8.32
C ILE A 77 -10.93 1.68 -7.32
N TYR A 78 -11.61 1.29 -6.25
CA TYR A 78 -12.15 2.17 -5.21
C TYR A 78 -11.78 1.67 -3.81
N SER A 79 -11.68 2.59 -2.85
CA SER A 79 -11.51 2.25 -1.42
C SER A 79 -12.84 1.85 -0.76
N TYR A 80 -13.95 2.03 -1.47
CA TYR A 80 -15.31 1.72 -1.02
C TYR A 80 -16.11 1.07 -2.13
N LYS A 81 -17.20 0.37 -1.77
CA LYS A 81 -18.11 -0.23 -2.75
C LYS A 81 -18.94 0.87 -3.41
N SER A 82 -18.63 1.25 -4.65
CA SER A 82 -19.37 2.28 -5.38
C SER A 82 -20.67 1.76 -5.98
N GLU A 83 -20.66 0.53 -6.49
CA GLU A 83 -21.80 -0.12 -7.15
C GLU A 83 -22.02 -1.53 -6.62
N TYR A 84 -23.25 -2.04 -6.74
CA TYR A 84 -23.58 -3.40 -6.29
C TYR A 84 -22.74 -4.47 -6.98
N ALA A 85 -22.43 -4.26 -8.27
CA ALA A 85 -21.67 -5.17 -9.12
C ALA A 85 -20.14 -5.09 -8.92
N ASP A 86 -19.65 -4.14 -8.11
CA ASP A 86 -18.21 -4.05 -7.85
C ASP A 86 -17.72 -5.29 -7.10
N THR A 87 -16.55 -5.78 -7.51
CA THR A 87 -15.91 -6.96 -6.92
C THR A 87 -14.96 -6.51 -5.83
N GLU A 88 -15.17 -7.00 -4.62
CA GLU A 88 -14.21 -6.82 -3.54
C GLU A 88 -12.97 -7.68 -3.80
N ILE A 89 -11.78 -7.09 -3.63
CA ILE A 89 -10.48 -7.71 -3.84
C ILE A 89 -9.65 -7.45 -2.58
N GLN A 90 -9.14 -8.50 -1.94
CA GLN A 90 -8.24 -8.38 -0.79
C GLN A 90 -6.97 -7.65 -1.22
N LEU A 91 -6.39 -6.83 -0.33
CA LEU A 91 -5.23 -6.01 -0.68
C LEU A 91 -4.06 -6.85 -1.22
N LEU A 92 -3.84 -8.03 -0.67
CA LEU A 92 -2.82 -8.98 -1.15
C LEU A 92 -3.02 -9.37 -2.62
N ASP A 93 -4.25 -9.65 -3.04
CA ASP A 93 -4.54 -9.97 -4.44
C ASP A 93 -4.45 -8.71 -5.31
N ALA A 94 -4.90 -7.57 -4.77
CA ALA A 94 -4.89 -6.30 -5.48
C ALA A 94 -3.48 -5.85 -5.87
N ILE A 95 -2.50 -5.95 -4.97
CA ILE A 95 -1.09 -5.58 -5.27
C ILE A 95 -0.46 -6.46 -6.35
N THR A 96 -0.97 -7.67 -6.57
CA THR A 96 -0.48 -8.55 -7.65
C THR A 96 -1.16 -8.27 -8.98
N LYS A 97 -2.33 -7.64 -8.96
CA LYS A 97 -3.19 -7.43 -10.13
C LYS A 97 -3.09 -6.02 -10.69
N PHE A 98 -2.82 -5.03 -9.85
CA PHE A 98 -2.78 -3.62 -10.21
C PHE A 98 -1.42 -3.01 -9.86
N SER A 99 -1.08 -1.88 -10.48
CA SER A 99 0.16 -1.18 -10.19
C SER A 99 0.18 -0.65 -8.76
N HIS A 100 1.36 -0.63 -8.13
CA HIS A 100 1.51 -0.09 -6.77
C HIS A 100 1.05 1.38 -6.68
N ASP A 101 1.24 2.16 -7.74
CA ASP A 101 0.80 3.56 -7.82
C ASP A 101 -0.73 3.66 -7.80
N ALA A 102 -1.44 2.80 -8.55
CA ALA A 102 -2.91 2.78 -8.52
C ALA A 102 -3.45 2.34 -7.16
N ILE A 103 -2.81 1.36 -6.51
CA ILE A 103 -3.18 0.93 -5.16
C ILE A 103 -3.01 2.08 -4.16
N GLU A 104 -1.87 2.74 -4.16
CA GLU A 104 -1.62 3.87 -3.27
C GLU A 104 -2.60 5.01 -3.52
N GLU A 105 -2.83 5.37 -4.78
CA GLU A 105 -3.79 6.42 -5.16
C GLU A 105 -5.21 6.12 -4.67
N VAL A 106 -5.64 4.84 -4.62
CA VAL A 106 -6.92 4.47 -3.99
C VAL A 106 -6.96 4.79 -2.50
N PHE A 107 -5.88 4.55 -1.76
CA PHE A 107 -5.87 4.86 -0.33
C PHE A 107 -5.72 6.36 -0.05
N GLU A 108 -5.13 7.11 -0.99
CA GLU A 108 -5.02 8.57 -0.91
C GLU A 108 -6.34 9.27 -1.30
N LYS A 109 -6.89 8.93 -2.47
CA LYS A 109 -7.97 9.66 -3.16
C LYS A 109 -9.29 8.91 -3.25
N SER A 110 -9.35 7.68 -2.76
CA SER A 110 -10.51 6.77 -2.80
C SER A 110 -10.86 6.14 -4.14
N GLU A 111 -10.22 6.55 -5.24
CA GLU A 111 -10.39 5.94 -6.57
C GLU A 111 -9.11 6.04 -7.40
N ALA A 112 -8.87 5.07 -8.29
CA ALA A 112 -7.79 5.13 -9.28
C ALA A 112 -8.17 4.36 -10.56
N ASP A 113 -7.80 4.91 -11.73
CA ASP A 113 -7.96 4.22 -13.02
C ASP A 113 -6.90 3.12 -13.16
N VAL A 114 -7.32 1.94 -13.62
CA VAL A 114 -6.42 0.79 -13.85
C VAL A 114 -6.30 0.43 -15.33
N GLY A 115 -6.65 1.36 -16.21
CA GLY A 115 -6.64 1.24 -17.66
C GLY A 115 -5.30 1.56 -18.32
N GLY A 116 -4.59 0.49 -18.71
CA GLY A 116 -3.64 0.50 -19.81
C GLY A 116 -2.15 0.48 -19.45
N GLU A 117 -1.64 -0.67 -19.01
CA GLU A 117 -0.52 -1.36 -19.67
C GLU A 117 -0.28 -2.72 -18.98
N SER A 118 -0.64 -3.80 -19.68
CA SER A 118 -0.07 -5.12 -19.41
C SER A 118 1.36 -5.11 -19.92
N LYS A 119 2.32 -5.45 -19.05
CA LYS A 119 3.58 -6.07 -19.46
C LYS A 119 3.72 -7.40 -18.75
#